data_AF-A0A6G5QFG7-F1
#
_entry.id   AF-A0A6G5QFG7-F1
#
_cell.length_a   1.000
_cell.length_b   1.000
_cell.length_c   1.000
_cell.angle_alpha   90.00
_cell.angle_beta   90.00
_cell.angle_gamma   90.00
#
_symmetry.space_group_name_H-M   'P 1'
#
loop_
_entity.id
_entity.type
_entity.pdbx_description
1 polymer ?
#
loop_
_entity_poly.entity_id
_entity_poly.type
_entity_poly.pdbx_seq_one_letter_code
_entity_poly.pdbx_strand_id
1 'polypeptide(L)'
;MNSLFSQPAQVEIQNFQTFTTEYVADRYGISKQTIRDHKRLHADELVENTHFVTEQNKFGVNEVKWTLKGIVVLGFFIRSPQAKNFRIWASNQLERELLKQAEIYEATRKKNLALVDKVSSLEADFKLKATYHQNQINGYLGKLAVVNKVNEALKAELLMAKKNYPFAELDLSDPKYQPFSAGRPSYKELWGQNISIKAHNNALKVALKMFQDDKDKNKQIALNLAKIQQELEKSYTAIGAVMAYCYDNDRFFIERKDNQ
;
A
#
# COMPACT_ATOMS: atom_id res chain seq x y z
N MET A 1 14.37 -3.42 -18.50
CA MET A 1 15.35 -3.89 -17.50
C MET A 1 16.70 -3.90 -18.19
N ASN A 2 17.55 -2.91 -17.93
CA ASN A 2 18.89 -2.88 -18.49
C ASN A 2 19.76 -3.89 -17.73
N SER A 3 20.36 -4.82 -18.46
CA SER A 3 21.27 -5.83 -17.91
C SER A 3 22.44 -5.14 -17.20
N LEU A 4 22.46 -5.22 -15.86
CA LEU A 4 23.56 -4.75 -15.01
C LEU A 4 24.80 -5.68 -15.07
N PHE A 5 24.73 -6.73 -15.88
CA PHE A 5 25.84 -7.62 -16.17
C PHE A 5 26.33 -7.34 -17.59
N SER A 6 26.88 -6.15 -17.79
CA SER A 6 27.84 -5.95 -18.88
C SER A 6 28.99 -6.92 -18.63
N GLN A 7 29.44 -7.53 -19.72
CA GLN A 7 30.48 -8.55 -19.87
C GLN A 7 31.58 -8.46 -18.81
N PRO A 8 32.23 -9.58 -18.40
CA PRO A 8 33.47 -9.46 -17.65
C PRO A 8 34.35 -8.56 -18.50
N ALA A 9 34.59 -7.32 -18.04
CA ALA A 9 35.70 -6.55 -18.52
C ALA A 9 36.84 -7.55 -18.41
N GLN A 10 37.38 -7.98 -19.56
CA GLN A 10 38.70 -8.55 -19.57
C GLN A 10 39.46 -7.63 -18.65
N VAL A 11 39.94 -8.16 -17.53
CA VAL A 11 40.74 -7.38 -16.59
C VAL A 11 41.86 -6.87 -17.47
N GLU A 12 41.70 -5.66 -17.97
CA GLU A 12 42.69 -4.95 -18.71
C GLU A 12 43.69 -4.65 -17.62
N ILE A 13 44.65 -5.56 -17.47
CA ILE A 13 45.81 -5.38 -16.62
C ILE A 13 46.65 -4.31 -17.33
N GLN A 14 46.10 -3.10 -17.47
CA GLN A 14 46.58 -2.03 -18.34
C GLN A 14 47.66 -1.18 -17.66
N ASN A 15 47.98 -1.46 -16.39
CA ASN A 15 49.02 -0.76 -15.66
C ASN A 15 50.18 -1.70 -15.29
N PHE A 16 50.66 -2.50 -16.23
CA PHE A 16 52.00 -3.05 -16.06
C PHE A 16 53.01 -1.94 -16.25
N GLN A 17 53.87 -1.75 -15.25
CA GLN A 17 55.04 -0.89 -15.39
C GLN A 17 55.82 -1.29 -16.64
N THR A 18 55.93 -0.38 -17.60
CA THR A 18 56.68 -0.58 -18.83
C THR A 18 58.07 0.05 -18.72
N PHE A 19 59.08 -0.59 -19.32
CA PHE A 19 60.49 -0.18 -19.24
C PHE A 19 61.03 0.16 -20.63
N THR A 20 61.88 1.18 -20.74
CA THR A 20 62.48 1.57 -22.02
C THR A 20 63.50 0.51 -22.48
N THR A 21 63.72 0.42 -23.79
CA THR A 21 64.73 -0.48 -24.36
C THR A 21 66.13 -0.17 -23.82
N GLU A 22 66.42 1.10 -23.57
CA GLU A 22 67.62 1.61 -22.89
C GLU A 22 67.83 0.94 -21.52
N TYR A 23 66.81 1.01 -20.67
CA TYR A 23 66.86 0.46 -19.32
C TYR A 23 67.06 -1.05 -19.34
N VAL A 24 66.32 -1.74 -20.21
CA VAL A 24 66.40 -3.19 -20.34
C VAL A 24 67.79 -3.62 -20.83
N ALA A 25 68.39 -2.90 -21.79
CA ALA A 25 69.72 -3.18 -22.32
C ALA A 25 70.81 -3.06 -21.24
N ASP A 26 70.79 -1.94 -20.50
CA ASP A 26 71.71 -1.68 -19.40
C ASP A 26 71.65 -2.78 -18.33
N ARG A 27 70.44 -3.18 -17.94
CA ARG A 27 70.22 -4.21 -16.92
C ARG A 27 70.57 -5.62 -17.37
N TYR A 28 70.59 -5.87 -18.67
CA TYR A 28 71.11 -7.13 -19.25
C TYR A 28 72.62 -7.13 -19.50
N GLY A 29 73.26 -5.95 -19.50
CA GLY A 29 74.67 -5.79 -19.87
C GLY A 29 74.92 -5.99 -21.37
N ILE A 30 73.96 -5.60 -22.22
CA ILE A 30 74.03 -5.75 -23.68
C ILE A 30 73.71 -4.43 -24.40
N SER A 31 73.96 -4.38 -25.70
CA SER A 31 73.59 -3.22 -26.50
C SER A 31 72.08 -3.15 -26.77
N LYS A 32 71.55 -1.94 -26.99
CA LYS A 32 70.15 -1.75 -27.45
C LYS A 32 69.88 -2.49 -28.76
N GLN A 33 70.89 -2.58 -29.63
CA GLN A 33 70.76 -3.26 -30.91
C GLN A 33 70.53 -4.76 -30.72
N THR A 34 71.22 -5.38 -29.77
CA THR A 34 71.02 -6.79 -29.41
C THR A 34 69.59 -7.06 -28.95
N ILE A 35 68.96 -6.16 -28.19
CA ILE A 35 67.53 -6.29 -27.84
C ILE A 35 66.63 -6.22 -29.07
N ARG A 36 66.88 -5.28 -29.99
CA ARG A 36 66.12 -5.16 -31.24
C ARG A 36 66.27 -6.40 -32.11
N ASP A 37 67.47 -6.97 -32.16
CA ASP A 37 67.74 -8.19 -32.89
C ASP A 37 67.00 -9.38 -32.27
N HIS A 38 67.00 -9.53 -30.94
CA HIS A 38 66.19 -10.56 -30.28
C HIS A 38 64.69 -10.37 -30.51
N LYS A 39 64.18 -9.14 -30.48
CA LYS A 39 62.77 -8.82 -30.81
C LYS A 39 62.41 -9.27 -32.24
N ARG A 40 63.32 -9.11 -33.19
CA ARG A 40 63.12 -9.51 -34.60
C ARG A 40 63.27 -11.01 -34.79
N LEU A 41 64.30 -11.62 -34.18
CA LEU A 41 64.64 -13.03 -34.35
C LEU A 41 63.68 -13.98 -33.63
N HIS A 42 63.09 -13.53 -32.51
CA HIS A 42 62.16 -14.31 -31.69
C HIS A 42 60.75 -13.69 -31.74
N ALA A 43 60.31 -13.26 -32.93
CA ALA A 43 59.00 -12.65 -33.12
C ALA A 43 57.83 -13.63 -32.88
N ASP A 44 58.10 -14.94 -32.92
CA ASP A 44 57.20 -16.02 -32.57
C ASP A 44 56.92 -16.11 -31.05
N GLU A 45 57.91 -15.78 -30.21
CA GLU A 45 57.77 -15.77 -28.75
C GLU A 45 57.43 -14.37 -28.18
N LEU A 46 57.93 -13.30 -28.83
CA LEU A 46 57.77 -11.92 -28.38
C LEU A 46 56.58 -11.24 -29.07
N VAL A 47 55.42 -11.37 -28.44
CA VAL A 47 54.14 -10.78 -28.89
C VAL A 47 53.91 -9.36 -28.34
N GLU A 48 53.50 -8.44 -29.22
CA GLU A 48 53.07 -7.07 -28.86
C GLU A 48 51.81 -7.08 -27.97
N ASN A 49 51.66 -6.08 -27.11
CA ASN A 49 50.63 -5.97 -26.05
C ASN A 49 50.71 -7.03 -24.94
N THR A 50 51.60 -8.01 -25.06
CA THR A 50 51.88 -9.00 -24.00
C THR A 50 53.29 -8.80 -23.43
N HIS A 51 54.30 -8.73 -24.29
CA HIS A 51 55.71 -8.67 -23.92
C HIS A 51 56.30 -7.27 -24.08
N PHE A 52 55.81 -6.51 -25.04
CA PHE A 52 56.17 -5.11 -25.24
C PHE A 52 54.98 -4.35 -25.82
N VAL A 53 55.03 -3.02 -25.74
CA VAL A 53 54.09 -2.10 -26.38
C VAL A 53 54.92 -1.14 -27.22
N THR A 54 54.46 -0.83 -28.44
CA THR A 54 55.06 0.22 -29.27
C THR A 54 54.26 1.50 -29.12
N GLU A 55 54.93 2.58 -28.73
CA GLU A 55 54.31 3.90 -28.58
C GLU A 55 55.09 4.94 -29.38
N GLN A 56 54.40 5.95 -29.94
CA GLN A 56 55.07 7.09 -30.56
C GLN A 56 55.52 8.08 -29.49
N ASN A 57 56.80 8.45 -29.53
CA ASN A 57 57.32 9.50 -28.67
C ASN A 57 56.85 10.89 -29.15
N LYS A 58 57.22 11.93 -28.40
CA LYS A 58 56.86 13.33 -28.70
C LYS A 58 57.37 13.82 -30.08
N PHE A 59 58.27 13.09 -30.71
CA PHE A 59 58.85 13.38 -32.01
C PHE A 59 58.31 12.45 -33.12
N GLY A 60 57.26 11.67 -32.84
CA GLY A 60 56.64 10.75 -33.81
C GLY A 60 57.47 9.49 -34.09
N VAL A 61 58.52 9.24 -33.31
CA VAL A 61 59.37 8.05 -33.45
C VAL A 61 58.78 6.92 -32.62
N ASN A 62 58.65 5.75 -33.24
CA ASN A 62 58.18 4.55 -32.55
C ASN A 62 59.22 4.05 -31.53
N GLU A 63 58.84 4.04 -30.26
CA GLU A 63 59.63 3.51 -29.15
C GLU A 63 58.99 2.23 -28.61
N VAL A 64 59.82 1.22 -28.36
CA VAL A 64 59.40 -0.05 -27.77
C VAL A 64 59.60 0.01 -26.27
N LYS A 65 58.51 -0.19 -25.53
CA LYS A 65 58.51 -0.33 -24.07
C LYS A 65 58.22 -1.78 -23.70
N TRP A 66 59.02 -2.33 -22.80
CA TRP A 66 58.97 -3.72 -22.39
C TRP A 66 58.15 -3.91 -21.12
N THR A 67 57.31 -4.95 -21.09
CA THR A 67 56.63 -5.37 -19.86
C THR A 67 57.57 -6.22 -19.01
N LEU A 68 57.25 -6.42 -17.73
CA LEU A 68 57.97 -7.40 -16.89
C LEU A 68 57.96 -8.80 -17.52
N LYS A 69 56.86 -9.20 -18.18
CA LYS A 69 56.76 -10.48 -18.88
C LYS A 69 57.71 -10.54 -20.07
N GLY A 70 57.82 -9.47 -20.85
CA GLY A 70 58.78 -9.38 -21.94
C GLY A 70 60.24 -9.41 -21.48
N ILE A 71 60.55 -8.77 -20.35
CA ILE A 71 61.86 -8.90 -19.70
C ILE A 71 62.09 -10.38 -19.34
N VAL A 72 61.14 -11.06 -18.70
CA VAL A 72 61.29 -12.48 -18.39
C VAL A 72 61.60 -13.33 -19.63
N VAL A 73 60.87 -13.12 -20.73
CA VAL A 73 61.07 -13.84 -22.01
C VAL A 73 62.44 -13.52 -22.63
N LEU A 74 62.83 -12.24 -22.70
CA LEU A 74 64.15 -11.83 -23.19
C LEU A 74 65.30 -12.50 -22.42
N GLY A 75 65.15 -12.66 -21.10
CA GLY A 75 66.12 -13.32 -20.24
C GLY A 75 66.33 -14.82 -20.50
N PHE A 76 65.52 -15.47 -21.35
CA PHE A 76 65.80 -16.84 -21.80
C PHE A 76 66.80 -16.89 -22.98
N PHE A 77 66.80 -15.86 -23.83
CA PHE A 77 67.73 -15.73 -24.95
C PHE A 77 69.10 -15.18 -24.51
N ILE A 78 69.11 -14.28 -23.51
CA ILE A 78 70.33 -13.64 -22.99
C ILE A 78 70.80 -14.42 -21.75
N ARG A 79 71.91 -15.16 -21.86
CA ARG A 79 72.35 -16.11 -20.82
C ARG A 79 73.46 -15.62 -19.88
N SER A 80 73.78 -14.33 -19.90
CA SER A 80 74.81 -13.76 -19.01
C SER A 80 74.41 -13.88 -17.52
N PRO A 81 75.37 -13.90 -16.56
CA PRO A 81 75.05 -13.92 -15.14
C PRO A 81 74.14 -12.75 -14.71
N GLN A 82 74.39 -11.56 -15.26
CA GLN A 82 73.58 -10.37 -15.03
C GLN A 82 72.14 -10.55 -15.56
N ALA A 83 71.99 -11.16 -16.73
CA ALA A 83 70.68 -11.45 -17.33
C ALA A 83 69.83 -12.40 -16.50
N LYS A 84 70.46 -13.44 -15.92
CA LYS A 84 69.78 -14.38 -15.03
C LYS A 84 69.19 -13.66 -13.81
N ASN A 85 69.98 -12.80 -13.17
CA ASN A 85 69.54 -12.03 -12.01
C ASN A 85 68.39 -11.06 -12.37
N PHE A 86 68.49 -10.40 -13.53
CA PHE A 86 67.44 -9.48 -13.97
C PHE A 86 66.13 -10.19 -14.33
N ARG A 87 66.20 -11.38 -14.94
CA ARG A 87 65.04 -12.23 -15.20
C ARG A 87 64.33 -12.67 -13.92
N ILE A 88 65.11 -13.10 -12.91
CA ILE A 88 64.58 -13.49 -11.59
C ILE A 88 63.91 -12.29 -10.92
N TRP A 89 64.55 -11.12 -10.96
CA TRP A 89 63.95 -9.89 -10.43
C TRP A 89 62.61 -9.58 -11.10
N ALA A 90 62.53 -9.63 -12.43
CA ALA A 90 61.30 -9.35 -13.16
C ALA A 90 60.18 -10.36 -12.84
N SER A 91 60.54 -11.64 -12.70
CA SER A 91 59.61 -12.70 -12.28
C SER A 91 59.05 -12.43 -10.88
N ASN A 92 59.91 -12.06 -9.93
CA ASN A 92 59.49 -11.76 -8.55
C ASN A 92 58.61 -10.51 -8.49
N GLN A 93 58.84 -9.51 -9.35
CA GLN A 93 57.96 -8.34 -9.44
C GLN A 93 56.58 -8.70 -9.99
N LEU A 94 56.50 -9.55 -11.01
CA LEU A 94 55.22 -10.06 -11.53
C LEU A 94 54.43 -10.80 -10.46
N GLU A 95 55.09 -11.68 -9.70
CA GLU A 95 54.46 -12.43 -8.62
C GLU A 95 53.90 -11.50 -7.54
N ARG A 96 54.66 -10.48 -7.12
CA ARG A 96 54.21 -9.49 -6.13
C ARG A 96 52.97 -8.73 -6.59
N GLU A 97 52.96 -8.27 -7.84
CA GLU A 97 51.82 -7.53 -8.38
C GLU A 97 50.59 -8.43 -8.52
N LEU A 98 50.77 -9.69 -8.93
CA LEU A 98 49.69 -10.66 -9.02
C LEU A 98 49.07 -10.96 -7.65
N LEU A 99 49.89 -11.15 -6.62
CA LEU A 99 49.43 -11.37 -5.24
C LEU A 99 48.65 -10.17 -4.72
N LYS A 100 49.18 -8.96 -4.91
CA LYS A 100 48.49 -7.72 -4.51
C LYS A 100 47.13 -7.57 -5.20
N GLN A 101 47.06 -7.88 -6.49
CA GLN A 101 45.78 -7.88 -7.21
C GLN A 101 44.83 -8.94 -6.66
N ALA A 102 45.31 -10.16 -6.41
CA ALA A 102 44.50 -11.23 -5.83
C ALA A 102 43.91 -10.84 -4.47
N GLU A 103 44.70 -10.20 -3.58
CA GLU A 103 44.23 -9.70 -2.29
C GLU A 103 43.14 -8.63 -2.45
N ILE A 104 43.33 -7.68 -3.38
CA ILE A 104 42.33 -6.63 -3.69
C ILE A 104 41.03 -7.26 -4.22
N TYR A 105 41.14 -8.24 -5.13
CA TYR A 105 39.98 -8.96 -5.66
C TYR A 105 39.26 -9.75 -4.59
N GLU A 106 39.99 -10.42 -3.70
CA GLU A 106 39.39 -11.16 -2.58
C GLU A 106 38.66 -10.21 -1.62
N ALA A 107 39.28 -9.10 -1.24
CA ALA A 107 38.68 -8.08 -0.39
C ALA A 107 37.43 -7.45 -1.03
N THR A 108 37.50 -7.14 -2.33
CA THR A 108 36.37 -6.58 -3.09
C THR A 108 35.24 -7.60 -3.20
N ARG A 109 35.55 -8.86 -3.48
CA ARG A 109 34.57 -9.95 -3.53
C ARG A 109 33.88 -10.14 -2.18
N LYS A 110 34.62 -10.11 -1.06
CA LYS A 110 34.05 -10.18 0.29
C LYS A 110 33.10 -9.02 0.57
N LYS A 111 33.49 -7.79 0.21
CA LYS A 111 32.62 -6.60 0.34
C LYS A 111 31.36 -6.73 -0.50
N ASN A 112 31.48 -7.15 -1.75
CA ASN A 112 30.34 -7.33 -2.65
C ASN A 112 29.38 -8.41 -2.13
N LEU A 113 29.89 -9.52 -1.60
CA LEU A 113 29.06 -10.56 -1.01
C LEU A 113 28.25 -10.02 0.18
N ALA A 114 28.90 -9.30 1.10
CA ALA A 114 28.21 -8.68 2.24
C ALA A 114 27.16 -7.64 1.81
N LEU A 115 27.41 -6.88 0.74
CA LEU A 115 26.42 -5.96 0.16
C LEU A 115 25.23 -6.70 -0.44
N VAL A 116 25.45 -7.82 -1.13
CA VAL A 116 24.37 -8.65 -1.69
C VAL A 116 23.48 -9.22 -0.57
N ASP A 117 24.06 -9.70 0.52
CA ASP A 117 23.30 -10.19 1.68
C ASP A 117 22.47 -9.07 2.31
N LYS A 118 23.06 -7.87 2.45
CA LYS A 118 22.37 -6.68 2.96
C LYS A 118 21.22 -6.26 2.05
N VAL A 119 21.42 -6.24 0.73
CA VAL A 119 20.36 -5.91 -0.24
C VAL A 119 19.23 -6.93 -0.14
N SER A 120 19.56 -8.22 -0.08
CA SER A 120 18.56 -9.29 0.04
C SER A 120 17.71 -9.16 1.31
N SER A 121 18.33 -8.85 2.45
CA SER A 121 17.59 -8.64 3.71
C SER A 121 16.70 -7.39 3.66
N LEU A 122 17.18 -6.29 3.07
CA LEU A 122 16.39 -5.06 2.91
C LEU A 122 15.20 -5.26 1.97
N GLU A 123 15.38 -5.98 0.87
CA GLU A 123 14.29 -6.32 -0.06
C GLU A 123 13.22 -7.19 0.62
N ALA A 124 13.63 -8.15 1.46
CA ALA A 124 12.70 -8.96 2.22
C ALA A 124 11.87 -8.13 3.21
N ASP A 125 12.53 -7.23 3.98
CA ASP A 125 11.86 -6.33 4.91
C ASP A 125 10.88 -5.38 4.19
N PHE A 126 11.29 -4.84 3.04
CA PHE A 126 10.43 -3.97 2.23
C PHE A 126 9.17 -4.70 1.75
N LYS A 127 9.32 -5.93 1.22
CA LYS A 127 8.17 -6.76 0.78
C LYS A 127 7.23 -7.09 1.93
N LEU A 128 7.78 -7.39 3.11
CA LEU A 128 6.98 -7.68 4.31
C LEU A 128 6.19 -6.45 4.76
N LYS A 129 6.83 -5.27 4.83
CA LYS A 129 6.16 -4.01 5.17
C LYS A 129 5.06 -3.64 4.17
N ALA A 130 5.32 -3.79 2.87
CA ALA A 130 4.31 -3.54 1.84
C ALA A 130 3.07 -4.44 2.04
N THR A 131 3.29 -5.73 2.30
CA THR A 131 2.21 -6.69 2.56
C THR A 131 1.44 -6.33 3.83
N TYR A 132 2.15 -5.97 4.90
CA TYR A 132 1.54 -5.56 6.16
C TYR A 132 0.63 -4.33 5.98
N HIS A 133 1.13 -3.27 5.32
CA HIS A 133 0.34 -2.08 5.04
C HIS A 133 -0.87 -2.39 4.16
N GLN A 134 -0.72 -3.23 3.14
CA GLN A 134 -1.84 -3.64 2.29
C GLN A 134 -2.92 -4.37 3.09
N ASN A 135 -2.54 -5.27 4.00
CA ASN A 135 -3.47 -5.97 4.87
C ASN A 135 -4.20 -5.01 5.82
N GLN A 136 -3.51 -4.02 6.38
CA GLN A 136 -4.14 -2.98 7.19
C GLN A 136 -5.15 -2.16 6.39
N ILE A 137 -4.79 -1.71 5.18
CA ILE A 137 -5.68 -0.98 4.27
C ILE A 137 -6.93 -1.81 3.97
N ASN A 138 -6.76 -3.08 3.61
CA ASN A 138 -7.88 -3.99 3.35
C ASN A 138 -8.79 -4.15 4.58
N GLY A 139 -8.21 -4.22 5.78
CA GLY A 139 -8.96 -4.23 7.03
C GLY A 139 -9.79 -2.96 7.25
N TYR A 140 -9.20 -1.78 7.01
CA TYR A 140 -9.92 -0.51 7.11
C TYR A 140 -11.02 -0.37 6.04
N LEU A 141 -10.75 -0.78 4.81
CA LEU A 141 -11.74 -0.79 3.73
C LEU A 141 -12.93 -1.70 4.08
N GLY A 142 -12.66 -2.88 4.67
CA GLY A 142 -13.71 -3.77 5.16
C GLY A 142 -14.60 -3.11 6.22
N LYS A 143 -13.99 -2.44 7.22
CA LYS A 143 -14.74 -1.69 8.24
C LYS A 143 -15.58 -0.57 7.63
N LEU A 144 -15.01 0.19 6.70
CA LEU A 144 -15.71 1.27 5.99
C LEU A 144 -16.91 0.74 5.20
N ALA A 145 -16.75 -0.41 4.52
CA ALA A 145 -17.85 -1.04 3.78
C ALA A 145 -19.01 -1.44 4.70
N VAL A 146 -18.72 -1.96 5.90
CA VAL A 146 -19.75 -2.27 6.91
C VAL A 146 -20.46 -1.01 7.36
N VAL A 147 -19.72 0.05 7.73
CA VAL A 147 -20.30 1.34 8.17
C VAL A 147 -21.16 1.96 7.06
N ASN A 148 -20.70 1.92 5.82
CA ASN A 148 -21.47 2.45 4.68
C ASN A 148 -22.79 1.70 4.49
N LYS A 149 -22.82 0.36 4.64
CA LYS A 149 -24.07 -0.40 4.59
C LYS A 149 -25.04 0.03 5.69
N VAL A 150 -24.55 0.23 6.91
CA VAL A 150 -25.37 0.72 8.03
C VAL A 150 -25.92 2.12 7.74
N ASN A 151 -25.09 3.02 7.23
CA ASN A 151 -25.51 4.37 6.87
C ASN A 151 -26.59 4.37 5.79
N GLU A 152 -26.48 3.53 4.77
CA GLU A 152 -27.51 3.40 3.73
C GLU A 152 -28.82 2.85 4.30
N ALA A 153 -28.76 1.85 5.19
CA ALA A 153 -29.95 1.35 5.88
C ALA A 153 -30.63 2.43 6.73
N LEU A 154 -29.86 3.17 7.54
CA LEU A 154 -30.37 4.26 8.37
C LEU A 154 -30.98 5.39 7.54
N LYS A 155 -30.39 5.74 6.40
CA LYS A 155 -30.97 6.71 5.46
C LYS A 155 -32.33 6.24 4.92
N ALA A 156 -32.44 4.95 4.56
CA ALA A 156 -33.69 4.37 4.09
C ALA A 156 -34.77 4.37 5.18
N GLU A 157 -34.40 3.98 6.41
CA GLU A 157 -35.30 4.03 7.57
C GLU A 157 -35.79 5.45 7.85
N LEU A 158 -34.89 6.44 7.82
CA LEU A 158 -35.23 7.85 8.03
C LEU A 158 -36.18 8.38 6.96
N LEU A 159 -35.99 7.96 5.70
CA LEU A 159 -36.91 8.32 4.62
C LEU A 159 -38.31 7.74 4.85
N MET A 160 -38.39 6.46 5.23
CA MET A 160 -39.66 5.80 5.57
C MET A 160 -40.33 6.46 6.77
N ALA A 161 -39.57 6.81 7.81
CA ALA A 161 -40.09 7.51 8.98
C ALA A 161 -40.64 8.90 8.64
N LYS A 162 -39.97 9.64 7.75
CA LYS A 162 -40.47 10.93 7.25
C LYS A 162 -41.77 10.78 6.45
N LYS A 163 -41.86 9.78 5.58
CA LYS A 163 -43.08 9.52 4.79
C LYS A 163 -44.25 9.11 5.69
N ASN A 164 -43.98 8.30 6.70
CA ASN A 164 -44.99 7.83 7.65
C ASN A 164 -45.20 8.79 8.82
N TYR A 165 -44.60 9.99 8.79
CA TYR A 165 -44.77 10.98 9.84
C TYR A 165 -46.14 11.66 9.65
N PRO A 166 -47.10 11.46 10.57
CA PRO A 166 -48.50 11.86 10.38
C PRO A 166 -48.73 13.37 10.39
N PHE A 167 -47.67 14.16 10.60
CA PHE A 167 -47.70 15.61 10.53
C PHE A 167 -46.78 16.18 9.43
N ALA A 168 -46.25 15.35 8.54
CA ALA A 168 -45.29 15.80 7.52
C ALA A 168 -45.89 16.84 6.55
N GLU A 169 -47.19 16.75 6.31
CA GLU A 169 -47.94 17.64 5.39
C GLU A 169 -48.72 18.73 6.13
N LEU A 170 -48.75 18.71 7.46
CA LEU A 170 -49.47 19.69 8.27
C LEU A 170 -48.57 20.89 8.57
N ASP A 171 -49.02 22.08 8.20
CA ASP A 171 -48.41 23.32 8.69
C ASP A 171 -48.78 23.53 10.16
N LEU A 172 -47.94 23.00 11.05
CA LEU A 172 -48.14 23.14 12.49
C LEU A 172 -48.06 24.60 12.96
N SER A 173 -47.62 25.55 12.12
CA SER A 173 -47.64 26.97 12.45
C SER A 173 -49.02 27.63 12.32
N ASP A 174 -49.98 26.96 11.66
CA ASP A 174 -51.38 27.41 11.57
C ASP A 174 -51.96 27.62 12.98
N PRO A 175 -52.59 28.78 13.26
CA PRO A 175 -53.21 29.07 14.56
C PRO A 175 -54.14 27.97 15.10
N LYS A 176 -54.78 27.18 14.24
CA LYS A 176 -55.66 26.08 14.68
C LYS A 176 -54.92 24.90 15.31
N TYR A 177 -53.62 24.74 15.04
CA TYR A 177 -52.76 23.69 15.62
C TYR A 177 -51.87 24.19 16.75
N GLN A 178 -51.82 25.51 16.95
CA GLN A 178 -51.13 26.15 18.05
C GLN A 178 -51.89 25.97 19.37
N PRO A 179 -51.20 25.99 20.51
CA PRO A 179 -51.86 25.94 21.82
C PRO A 179 -52.73 27.18 22.04
N PHE A 180 -53.93 26.99 22.59
CA PHE A 180 -54.92 28.05 22.83
C PHE A 180 -54.44 29.14 23.83
N SER A 181 -53.45 28.83 24.68
CA SER A 181 -52.83 29.76 25.62
C SER A 181 -51.47 29.22 26.11
N ALA A 182 -50.61 30.11 26.63
CA ALA A 182 -49.33 29.74 27.25
C ALA A 182 -49.58 28.84 28.47
N GLY A 183 -49.40 27.53 28.32
CA GLY A 183 -49.64 26.53 29.36
C GLY A 183 -50.60 25.40 28.97
N ARG A 184 -51.20 25.44 27.77
CA ARG A 184 -51.97 24.31 27.22
C ARG A 184 -51.14 23.51 26.21
N PRO A 185 -51.33 22.18 26.10
CA PRO A 185 -50.63 21.37 25.11
C PRO A 185 -51.02 21.79 23.68
N SER A 186 -50.04 21.79 22.79
CA SER A 186 -50.22 21.96 21.35
C SER A 186 -50.99 20.78 20.74
N TYR A 187 -51.49 20.96 19.51
CA TYR A 187 -52.16 19.87 18.78
C TYR A 187 -51.29 18.60 18.66
N LYS A 188 -49.99 18.78 18.44
CA LYS A 188 -49.02 17.67 18.37
C LYS A 188 -48.95 16.88 19.68
N GLU A 189 -48.91 17.59 20.81
CA GLU A 189 -48.86 16.97 22.14
C GLU A 189 -50.18 16.26 22.48
N LEU A 190 -51.32 16.88 22.17
CA LEU A 190 -52.64 16.28 22.36
C LEU A 190 -52.82 15.01 21.52
N TRP A 191 -52.40 15.05 20.26
CA TRP A 191 -52.44 13.88 19.38
C TRP A 191 -51.58 12.73 19.93
N GLY A 192 -50.37 13.04 20.41
CA GLY A 192 -49.48 12.05 21.04
C GLY A 192 -50.10 11.42 22.30
N GLN A 193 -50.69 12.24 23.16
CA GLN A 193 -51.41 11.77 24.35
C GLN A 193 -52.62 10.89 23.97
N ASN A 194 -53.41 11.30 22.97
CA ASN A 194 -54.56 10.55 22.50
C ASN A 194 -54.17 9.15 22.00
N ILE A 195 -53.09 9.05 21.24
CA ILE A 195 -52.59 7.77 20.74
C ILE A 195 -52.13 6.87 21.87
N SER A 196 -51.40 7.42 22.85
CA SER A 196 -50.97 6.65 24.02
C SER A 196 -52.18 6.09 24.80
N ILE A 197 -53.19 6.93 25.04
CA ILE A 197 -54.43 6.53 25.71
C ILE A 197 -55.17 5.45 24.90
N LYS A 198 -55.31 5.62 23.59
CA LYS A 198 -55.96 4.64 22.71
C LYS A 198 -55.20 3.30 22.69
N ALA A 199 -53.88 3.34 22.63
CA ALA A 199 -53.05 2.13 22.68
C ALA A 199 -53.22 1.38 24.00
N HIS A 200 -53.21 2.12 25.12
CA HIS A 200 -53.45 1.56 26.45
C HIS A 200 -54.86 0.94 26.57
N ASN A 201 -55.89 1.66 26.12
CA ASN A 201 -57.27 1.16 26.12
C ASN A 201 -57.42 -0.10 25.25
N ASN A 202 -56.76 -0.16 24.09
CA ASN A 202 -56.78 -1.34 23.25
C ASN A 202 -56.10 -2.54 23.93
N ALA A 203 -54.93 -2.33 24.56
CA ALA A 203 -54.25 -3.37 25.32
C ALA A 203 -55.12 -3.89 26.48
N LEU A 204 -55.75 -2.99 27.24
CA LEU A 204 -56.69 -3.33 28.31
C LEU A 204 -57.89 -4.12 27.78
N LYS A 205 -58.47 -3.72 26.64
CA LYS A 205 -59.60 -4.40 26.01
C LYS A 205 -59.23 -5.83 25.59
N VAL A 206 -58.05 -6.01 24.99
CA VAL A 206 -57.55 -7.35 24.62
C VAL A 206 -57.39 -8.22 25.86
N ALA A 207 -56.78 -7.69 26.92
CA ALA A 207 -56.60 -8.41 28.18
C ALA A 207 -57.94 -8.78 28.84
N LEU A 208 -58.90 -7.85 28.90
CA LEU A 208 -60.21 -8.09 29.50
C LEU A 208 -61.05 -9.12 28.74
N LYS A 209 -60.95 -9.16 27.40
CA LYS A 209 -61.60 -10.19 26.58
C LYS A 209 -61.10 -11.60 26.88
N MET A 210 -59.87 -11.77 27.34
CA MET A 210 -59.34 -13.08 27.74
C MET A 210 -60.01 -13.63 29.01
N PHE A 211 -60.69 -12.79 29.79
CA PHE A 211 -61.41 -13.16 31.00
C PHE A 211 -62.93 -13.24 30.80
N GLN A 212 -63.40 -13.39 29.56
CA GLN A 212 -64.83 -13.35 29.22
C GLN A 212 -65.65 -14.42 29.96
N ASP A 213 -65.06 -15.60 30.21
CA ASP A 213 -65.69 -16.72 30.89
C ASP A 213 -65.32 -16.82 32.39
N ASP A 214 -64.54 -15.86 32.90
CA ASP A 214 -64.11 -15.84 34.31
C ASP A 214 -65.27 -15.41 35.23
N LYS A 215 -65.51 -16.15 36.32
CA LYS A 215 -66.60 -15.87 37.27
C LYS A 215 -66.25 -14.82 38.32
N ASP A 216 -65.02 -14.29 38.31
CA ASP A 216 -64.62 -13.19 39.19
C ASP A 216 -65.46 -11.94 38.94
N LYS A 217 -66.16 -11.49 39.98
CA LYS A 217 -67.09 -10.35 39.90
C LYS A 217 -66.40 -9.06 39.48
N ASN A 218 -65.18 -8.80 39.95
CA ASN A 218 -64.45 -7.58 39.64
C ASN A 218 -64.01 -7.56 38.17
N LYS A 219 -63.56 -8.70 37.64
CA LYS A 219 -63.22 -8.82 36.21
C LYS A 219 -64.45 -8.68 35.30
N GLN A 220 -65.60 -9.25 35.69
CA GLN A 220 -66.85 -9.09 34.94
C GLN A 220 -67.35 -7.63 34.94
N ILE A 221 -67.21 -6.91 36.06
CA ILE A 221 -67.49 -5.47 36.12
C ILE A 221 -66.58 -4.70 35.17
N ALA A 222 -65.26 -4.95 35.21
CA ALA A 222 -64.30 -4.29 34.33
C ALA A 222 -64.57 -4.56 32.84
N LEU A 223 -64.93 -5.81 32.49
CA LEU A 223 -65.30 -6.18 31.11
C LEU A 223 -66.55 -5.43 30.64
N ASN A 224 -67.58 -5.31 31.49
CA ASN A 224 -68.79 -4.57 31.15
C ASN A 224 -68.55 -3.06 31.01
N LEU A 225 -67.70 -2.48 31.87
CA LEU A 225 -67.27 -1.08 31.73
C LEU A 225 -66.52 -0.84 30.41
N ALA A 226 -65.65 -1.76 29.99
CA ALA A 226 -64.96 -1.67 28.71
C ALA A 226 -65.92 -1.76 27.50
N LYS A 227 -67.00 -2.57 27.60
CA LYS A 227 -68.06 -2.61 26.58
C LYS A 227 -68.85 -1.30 26.52
N ILE A 228 -69.21 -0.73 27.67
CA ILE A 228 -69.89 0.58 27.73
C ILE A 228 -69.00 1.68 27.13
N GLN A 229 -67.72 1.70 27.48
CA GLN A 229 -66.75 2.64 26.91
C GLN A 229 -66.71 2.54 25.39
N GLN A 230 -66.73 1.33 24.82
CA GLN A 230 -66.76 1.13 23.37
C GLN A 230 -68.02 1.74 22.70
N GLU A 231 -69.20 1.61 23.32
CA GLU A 231 -70.42 2.22 22.78
C GLU A 231 -70.41 3.75 22.92
N LEU A 232 -69.83 4.26 24.01
CA LEU A 232 -69.61 5.70 24.18
C LEU A 232 -68.66 6.26 23.12
N GLU A 233 -67.56 5.56 22.79
CA GLU A 233 -66.62 5.97 21.74
C GLU A 233 -67.31 6.13 20.37
N LYS A 234 -68.25 5.25 20.02
CA LYS A 234 -69.05 5.39 18.79
C LYS A 234 -69.90 6.65 18.82
N SER A 235 -70.54 6.91 19.95
CA SER A 235 -71.40 8.08 20.15
C SER A 235 -70.59 9.38 20.06
N TYR A 236 -69.44 9.45 20.74
CA TYR A 236 -68.52 10.59 20.64
C TYR A 236 -68.01 10.82 19.23
N THR A 237 -67.71 9.75 18.48
CA THR A 237 -67.27 9.86 17.08
C THR A 237 -68.38 10.44 16.20
N ALA A 238 -69.63 9.99 16.37
CA ALA A 238 -70.77 10.52 15.63
C ALA A 238 -71.04 12.00 15.94
N ILE A 239 -70.95 12.39 17.22
CA ILE A 239 -71.07 13.79 17.63
C ILE A 239 -69.94 14.64 17.02
N GLY A 240 -68.69 14.14 17.07
CA GLY A 240 -67.54 14.78 16.44
C GLY A 240 -67.72 15.04 14.94
N ALA A 241 -68.22 14.04 14.21
CA ALA A 241 -68.50 14.17 12.77
C ALA A 241 -69.53 15.26 12.47
N VAL A 242 -70.61 15.34 13.26
CA VAL A 242 -71.62 16.40 13.11
C VAL A 242 -71.04 17.78 13.44
N MET A 243 -70.24 17.89 14.51
CA MET A 243 -69.59 19.15 14.86
C MET A 243 -68.63 19.65 13.77
N ALA A 244 -67.80 18.76 13.20
CA ALA A 244 -66.88 19.10 12.13
C ALA A 244 -67.61 19.57 10.87
N TYR A 245 -68.72 18.91 10.50
CA TYR A 245 -69.56 19.35 9.40
C TYR A 245 -70.20 20.72 9.66
N CYS A 246 -70.78 20.94 10.84
CA CYS A 246 -71.43 22.21 11.16
C CYS A 246 -70.45 23.39 11.24
N TYR A 247 -69.22 23.15 11.71
CA TYR A 247 -68.24 24.21 11.94
C TYR A 247 -67.36 24.49 10.71
N ASP A 248 -66.87 23.44 10.04
CA ASP A 248 -65.89 23.54 8.95
C ASP A 248 -66.43 23.07 7.59
N ASN A 249 -67.71 22.69 7.51
CA ASN A 249 -68.32 22.07 6.32
C ASN A 249 -67.58 20.79 5.87
N ASP A 250 -66.88 20.14 6.81
CA ASP A 250 -66.13 18.90 6.57
C ASP A 250 -67.09 17.72 6.42
N ARG A 251 -67.19 17.21 5.20
CA ARG A 251 -68.07 16.09 4.84
C ARG A 251 -67.44 14.72 4.95
N PHE A 252 -66.14 14.64 5.27
CA PHE A 252 -65.35 13.40 5.24
C PHE A 252 -65.95 12.26 6.08
N PHE A 253 -66.52 12.56 7.25
CA PHE A 253 -67.08 11.56 8.16
C PHE A 253 -68.59 11.35 7.99
N ILE A 254 -69.30 12.22 7.26
CA ILE A 254 -70.74 12.09 7.00
C ILE A 254 -71.00 11.26 5.74
N GLU A 255 -70.20 11.43 4.70
CA GLU A 255 -70.40 10.77 3.39
C GLU A 255 -69.92 9.30 3.34
N ARG A 256 -69.17 8.84 4.36
CA ARG A 256 -68.61 7.47 4.39
C ARG A 256 -69.51 6.40 5.03
N LYS A 257 -70.76 6.71 5.39
CA LYS A 257 -71.66 5.74 6.02
C LYS A 257 -72.29 4.71 5.06
N ASP A 258 -72.11 4.84 3.75
CA ASP A 258 -72.81 4.00 2.77
C ASP A 258 -72.05 2.74 2.30
N ASN A 259 -70.89 2.39 2.86
CA ASN A 259 -70.14 1.17 2.49
C ASN A 259 -69.56 0.41 3.69
N GLN A 260 -70.44 -0.04 4.61
CA GLN A 260 -70.15 -1.15 5.54
C GLN A 260 -71.32 -2.11 5.61
#